data_AF-A0AAQ2BQA9-F1
#
_entry.id   AF-A0AAQ2BQA9-F1
#
_cell.length_a   1.000
_cell.length_b   1.000
_cell.length_c   1.000
_cell.angle_alpha   90.00
_cell.angle_beta   90.00
_cell.angle_gamma   90.00
#
_symmetry.space_group_name_H-M   'P 1'
#
loop_
_entity.id
_entity.type
_entity.pdbx_description
1 polymer ?
#
loop_
_entity_poly.entity_id
_entity_poly.type
_entity_poly.pdbx_seq_one_letter_code
_entity_poly.pdbx_strand_id
1 'polypeptide(L)'
;MNTTTVPSSPAERIRRRFGHFLHAAELAGLIVIGLATAFAMAQEAWKVVLAGEVSLTDLLLMFLYLEVLAMDVRYLRLGRLPVRFPLFIAMTSLARDLILRGATDSPERMLMTTFGIVLLAVGVLILSFGQHRFPADVDDVEDDVHARR
;
A
#
# COMPACT_ATOMS: atom_id res chain seq x y z
N MET A 1 -51.13 15.72 1.00
CA MET A 1 -50.44 14.73 0.13
C MET A 1 -49.43 14.00 1.02
N ASN A 2 -49.61 12.70 1.18
CA ASN A 2 -49.08 11.90 2.29
C ASN A 2 -47.56 11.66 2.17
N THR A 3 -46.79 11.99 3.20
CA THR A 3 -45.37 11.65 3.32
C THR A 3 -45.24 10.24 3.87
N THR A 4 -45.12 9.25 2.98
CA THR A 4 -44.76 7.90 3.38
C THR A 4 -43.30 7.88 3.86
N THR A 5 -43.12 8.06 5.15
CA THR A 5 -41.90 7.75 5.89
C THR A 5 -41.72 6.23 5.87
N VAL A 6 -40.88 5.76 4.94
CA VAL A 6 -40.48 4.35 4.88
C VAL A 6 -39.61 4.04 6.11
N PRO A 7 -39.87 2.95 6.86
CA PRO A 7 -39.14 2.62 8.08
C PRO A 7 -37.68 2.24 7.79
N SER A 8 -36.75 2.70 8.64
CA SER A 8 -35.33 2.33 8.61
C SER A 8 -35.15 0.81 8.77
N SER A 9 -34.81 0.13 7.67
CA SER A 9 -34.51 -1.31 7.63
C SER A 9 -33.41 -1.71 8.64
N PRO A 10 -33.54 -2.84 9.37
CA PRO A 10 -32.49 -3.39 10.24
C PRO A 10 -31.12 -3.56 9.56
N ALA A 11 -31.10 -3.79 8.24
CA ALA A 11 -29.88 -3.98 7.46
C ALA A 11 -29.01 -2.71 7.39
N GLU A 12 -29.62 -1.53 7.40
CA GLU A 12 -28.89 -0.25 7.27
C GLU A 12 -28.10 0.10 8.54
N ARG A 13 -28.61 -0.28 9.73
CA ARG A 13 -27.87 -0.14 11.00
C ARG A 13 -26.65 -1.07 11.06
N ILE A 14 -26.79 -2.28 10.52
CA ILE A 14 -25.70 -3.27 10.47
C ILE A 14 -24.61 -2.78 9.52
N ARG A 15 -24.97 -2.29 8.33
CA ARG A 15 -24.01 -1.76 7.34
C ARG A 15 -23.19 -0.57 7.88
N ARG A 16 -23.82 0.38 8.58
CA ARG A 16 -23.11 1.51 9.20
C ARG A 16 -22.15 1.09 10.31
N ARG A 17 -22.56 0.17 11.19
CA ARG A 17 -21.67 -0.38 12.23
C ARG A 17 -20.52 -1.18 11.62
N PHE A 18 -20.80 -1.96 10.58
CA PHE A 18 -19.79 -2.75 9.89
C PHE A 18 -18.76 -1.85 9.20
N GLY A 19 -19.20 -0.76 8.57
CA GLY A 19 -18.30 0.24 7.97
C GLY A 19 -17.35 0.87 8.99
N HIS A 20 -17.86 1.32 10.14
CA HIS A 20 -17.01 1.88 11.20
C HIS A 20 -16.02 0.84 11.77
N PHE A 21 -16.45 -0.42 11.90
CA PHE A 21 -15.57 -1.50 12.36
C PHE A 21 -14.44 -1.77 11.36
N LEU A 22 -14.74 -1.84 10.06
CA LEU A 22 -13.73 -2.04 9.01
C LEU A 22 -12.69 -0.90 9.02
N HIS A 23 -13.15 0.34 9.10
CA HIS A 23 -12.26 1.50 9.14
C HIS A 23 -11.38 1.51 10.41
N ALA A 24 -11.92 1.09 11.56
CA ALA A 24 -11.14 0.94 12.78
C ALA A 24 -10.09 -0.18 12.66
N ALA A 25 -10.46 -1.31 12.07
CA ALA A 25 -9.56 -2.44 11.85
C ALA A 25 -8.42 -2.08 10.88
N GLU A 26 -8.72 -1.32 9.83
CA GLU A 26 -7.76 -0.79 8.86
C GLU A 26 -6.74 0.13 9.53
N LEU A 27 -7.19 1.12 10.31
CA LEU A 27 -6.31 2.02 11.05
C LEU A 27 -5.44 1.25 12.06
N ALA A 28 -6.01 0.27 12.76
CA ALA A 28 -5.27 -0.59 13.66
C ALA A 28 -4.19 -1.40 12.93
N GLY A 29 -4.51 -1.95 11.75
CA GLY A 29 -3.55 -2.67 10.92
C GLY A 29 -2.37 -1.80 10.47
N LEU A 30 -2.64 -0.56 10.06
CA LEU A 30 -1.61 0.39 9.66
C LEU A 30 -0.69 0.75 10.83
N ILE A 31 -1.26 1.05 11.99
CA ILE A 31 -0.46 1.30 13.21
C ILE A 31 0.45 0.11 13.52
N VAL A 32 -0.05 -1.12 13.41
CA VAL A 32 0.75 -2.34 13.63
C VAL A 32 1.88 -2.45 12.61
N ILE A 33 1.60 -2.22 11.32
CA ILE A 33 2.61 -2.29 10.26
C ILE A 33 3.68 -1.21 10.47
N GLY A 34 3.29 0.03 10.76
CA GLY A 34 4.22 1.13 10.99
C GLY A 34 5.12 0.88 12.21
N LEU A 35 4.54 0.43 13.33
CA LEU A 35 5.31 0.08 14.53
C LEU A 35 6.26 -1.10 14.29
N ALA A 36 5.78 -2.16 13.64
CA ALA A 36 6.59 -3.32 13.30
C ALA A 36 7.76 -2.94 12.37
N THR A 37 7.51 -2.09 11.37
CA THR A 37 8.53 -1.63 10.42
C THR A 37 9.59 -0.76 11.11
N ALA A 38 9.16 0.17 11.97
CA ALA A 38 10.08 1.00 12.74
C ALA A 38 10.94 0.16 13.70
N PHE A 39 10.33 -0.82 14.37
CA PHE A 39 11.05 -1.74 15.26
C PHE A 39 12.04 -2.61 14.49
N ALA A 40 11.64 -3.20 13.36
CA ALA A 40 12.53 -3.99 12.51
C ALA A 40 13.72 -3.18 11.99
N MET A 41 13.48 -1.92 11.58
CA MET A 41 14.55 -1.01 11.16
C MET A 41 15.54 -0.70 12.29
N ALA A 42 15.06 -0.46 13.50
CA ALA A 42 15.92 -0.24 14.67
C ALA A 42 16.74 -1.50 15.02
N GLN A 43 16.12 -2.68 14.94
CA GLN A 43 16.83 -3.95 15.12
C GLN A 43 17.93 -4.14 14.08
N GLU A 44 17.65 -3.88 12.81
CA GLU A 44 18.63 -4.03 11.73
C GLU A 44 19.78 -3.04 11.87
N ALA A 45 19.48 -1.78 12.18
CA ALA A 45 20.50 -0.77 12.48
C ALA A 45 21.41 -1.20 13.65
N TRP A 46 20.82 -1.75 14.72
CA TRP A 46 21.58 -2.25 15.86
C TRP A 46 22.50 -3.43 15.48
N LYS A 47 22.03 -4.37 14.65
CA LYS A 47 22.85 -5.49 14.15
C LYS A 47 24.04 -5.00 13.33
N VAL A 48 23.82 -4.05 12.43
CA VAL A 48 24.89 -3.48 11.58
C VAL A 48 25.95 -2.76 12.42
N VAL A 49 25.52 -1.99 13.43
CA VAL A 49 26.44 -1.33 14.37
C VAL A 49 27.28 -2.36 15.14
N LEU A 50 26.68 -3.46 15.59
CA LEU A 50 27.39 -4.54 16.27
C LEU A 50 28.36 -5.30 15.35
N ALA A 51 28.01 -5.48 14.08
CA ALA A 51 28.86 -6.13 13.09
C ALA A 51 30.10 -5.29 12.74
N GLY A 52 30.00 -3.96 12.84
CA GLY A 52 31.11 -3.03 12.54
C GLY A 52 31.37 -2.84 11.04
N GLU A 53 30.57 -3.47 10.18
CA GLU A 53 30.59 -3.32 8.74
C GLU A 53 29.17 -3.08 8.22
N VAL A 54 29.05 -2.24 7.20
CA VAL A 54 27.76 -1.92 6.56
C VAL A 54 27.76 -2.54 5.17
N SER A 55 26.88 -3.50 4.93
CA SER A 55 26.73 -4.11 3.60
C SER A 55 25.65 -3.41 2.77
N LEU A 56 25.74 -3.54 1.45
CA LEU A 56 24.69 -3.08 0.54
C LEU A 56 23.34 -3.75 0.82
N THR A 57 23.37 -5.02 1.25
CA THR A 57 22.18 -5.80 1.62
C THR A 57 21.40 -5.12 2.74
N ASP A 58 22.11 -4.62 3.75
CA ASP A 58 21.53 -3.98 4.94
C ASP A 58 20.92 -2.63 4.57
N LEU A 59 21.66 -1.82 3.81
CA LEU A 59 21.19 -0.51 3.35
C LEU A 59 19.94 -0.63 2.47
N LEU A 60 19.91 -1.58 1.53
CA LEU A 60 18.75 -1.81 0.67
C LEU A 60 17.55 -2.37 1.46
N LEU A 61 17.78 -3.12 2.53
CA LEU A 61 16.72 -3.60 3.42
C LEU A 61 16.12 -2.43 4.23
N MET A 62 16.97 -1.57 4.79
CA MET A 62 16.52 -0.36 5.49
C MET A 62 15.78 0.60 4.54
N PHE A 63 16.19 0.69 3.27
CA PHE A 63 15.47 1.45 2.25
C PHE A 63 14.05 0.90 2.01
N LEU A 64 13.89 -0.43 1.93
CA LEU A 64 12.58 -1.06 1.81
C LEU A 64 11.68 -0.73 3.01
N TYR A 65 12.24 -0.74 4.23
CA TYR A 65 11.49 -0.35 5.43
C TYR A 65 11.07 1.13 5.40
N LEU A 66 11.94 2.03 4.96
CA LEU A 66 11.60 3.44 4.79
C LEU A 66 10.51 3.65 3.74
N GLU A 67 10.55 2.90 2.64
CA GLU A 67 9.53 2.96 1.59
C GLU A 67 8.16 2.50 2.10
N VAL A 68 8.10 1.42 2.89
CA VAL A 68 6.87 0.95 3.55
C VAL A 68 6.35 2.01 4.53
N LEU A 69 7.21 2.59 5.39
CA LEU A 69 6.80 3.67 6.30
C LEU A 69 6.27 4.90 5.55
N ALA A 70 6.90 5.28 4.44
CA ALA A 70 6.44 6.40 3.62
C ALA A 70 5.06 6.12 3.00
N MET A 71 4.77 4.88 2.62
CA MET A 71 3.44 4.47 2.16
C MET A 71 2.40 4.57 3.28
N ASP A 72 2.75 4.10 4.48
CA ASP A 72 1.88 4.10 5.66
C ASP A 72 1.49 5.54 6.07
N VAL A 73 2.47 6.44 6.15
CA VAL A 73 2.23 7.88 6.37
C VAL A 73 1.35 8.49 5.28
N ARG A 74 1.55 8.08 4.02
CA ARG A 74 0.76 8.60 2.91
C ARG A 74 -0.67 8.08 2.95
N TYR A 75 -0.88 6.86 3.43
CA TYR A 75 -2.20 6.32 3.67
C TYR A 75 -2.95 7.13 4.70
N LEU A 76 -2.33 7.39 5.86
CA LEU A 76 -2.91 8.18 6.93
C LEU A 76 -3.33 9.59 6.48
N ARG A 77 -2.65 10.15 5.45
CA ARG A 77 -3.00 11.45 4.86
C ARG A 77 -4.10 11.39 3.80
N LEU A 78 -4.16 10.33 3.00
CA LEU A 78 -5.05 10.23 1.83
C LEU A 78 -6.32 9.39 2.09
N GLY A 79 -6.37 8.62 3.18
CA GLY A 79 -7.51 7.76 3.55
C GLY A 79 -7.77 6.60 2.58
N ARG A 80 -6.83 6.33 1.65
CA ARG A 80 -6.92 5.26 0.66
C ARG A 80 -5.51 4.81 0.29
N LEU A 81 -5.36 3.53 -0.08
CA LEU A 81 -4.11 2.88 -0.51
C LEU A 81 -4.19 2.80 -2.04
N PRO A 82 -3.62 3.75 -2.79
CA PRO A 82 -3.50 3.60 -4.23
C PRO A 82 -2.80 2.28 -4.56
N VAL A 83 -3.45 1.46 -5.38
CA VAL A 83 -2.96 0.13 -5.81
C VAL A 83 -1.56 0.18 -6.44
N ARG A 84 -1.13 1.36 -6.92
CA ARG A 84 0.22 1.62 -7.40
C ARG A 84 1.32 1.46 -6.35
N PHE A 85 1.06 1.72 -5.06
CA PHE A 85 2.12 1.67 -4.03
C PHE A 85 2.62 0.24 -3.74
N PRO A 86 1.75 -0.77 -3.56
CA PRO A 86 2.19 -2.16 -3.46
C PRO A 86 2.98 -2.65 -4.69
N LEU A 87 2.60 -2.18 -5.89
CA LEU A 87 3.32 -2.53 -7.12
C LEU A 87 4.74 -1.94 -7.16
N PHE A 88 4.93 -0.72 -6.64
CA PHE A 88 6.26 -0.13 -6.48
C PHE A 88 7.12 -0.92 -5.47
N ILE A 89 6.55 -1.33 -4.34
CA ILE A 89 7.26 -2.18 -3.36
C ILE A 89 7.73 -3.49 -4.00
N ALA A 90 6.88 -4.13 -4.80
CA ALA A 90 7.25 -5.35 -5.52
C ALA A 90 8.39 -5.11 -6.52
N MET A 91 8.34 -4.02 -7.28
CA MET A 91 9.42 -3.65 -8.20
C MET A 91 10.72 -3.33 -7.46
N THR A 92 10.70 -2.52 -6.40
CA THR A 92 11.87 -2.22 -5.57
C THR A 92 12.46 -3.50 -4.99
N SER A 93 11.63 -4.41 -4.47
CA SER A 93 12.08 -5.68 -3.90
C SER A 93 12.79 -6.55 -4.95
N LEU A 94 12.22 -6.68 -6.15
CA LEU A 94 12.86 -7.45 -7.24
C LEU A 94 14.14 -6.77 -7.73
N ALA A 95 14.15 -5.44 -7.84
CA ALA A 95 15.33 -4.67 -8.24
C ALA A 95 16.47 -4.83 -7.24
N ARG A 96 16.17 -4.78 -5.93
CA ARG A 96 17.14 -5.06 -4.87
C ARG A 96 17.70 -6.47 -4.99
N ASP A 97 16.84 -7.47 -5.17
CA ASP A 97 17.28 -8.86 -5.31
C ASP A 97 18.23 -9.02 -6.52
N LEU A 98 17.90 -8.39 -7.64
CA LEU A 98 18.74 -8.34 -8.83
C LEU A 98 20.09 -7.64 -8.57
N ILE A 99 20.12 -6.52 -7.85
CA ILE A 99 21.37 -5.81 -7.53
C ILE A 99 22.28 -6.65 -6.63
N LEU A 100 21.70 -7.35 -5.65
CA LEU A 100 22.47 -8.13 -4.68
C LEU A 100 22.92 -9.48 -5.22
N ARG A 101 22.13 -10.12 -6.08
CA ARG A 101 22.34 -11.50 -6.51
C ARG A 101 22.55 -11.67 -8.01
N GLY A 102 22.28 -10.65 -8.81
CA GLY A 102 22.25 -10.76 -10.27
C GLY A 102 23.56 -11.22 -10.91
N ALA A 103 24.71 -10.84 -10.36
CA ALA A 103 26.02 -11.28 -10.86
C ALA A 103 26.36 -12.73 -10.49
N THR A 104 25.75 -13.26 -9.44
CA THR A 104 25.99 -14.64 -8.93
C THR A 104 24.94 -15.63 -9.38
N ASP A 105 23.78 -15.15 -9.86
CA ASP A 105 22.69 -15.99 -10.32
C ASP A 105 22.91 -16.53 -11.73
N SER A 106 22.19 -17.61 -12.08
CA SER A 106 22.21 -18.13 -13.44
C SER A 106 21.63 -17.09 -14.42
N PRO A 107 22.15 -17.00 -15.65
CA PRO A 107 21.65 -16.05 -16.65
C PRO A 107 20.13 -16.14 -16.87
N GLU A 108 19.58 -17.37 -16.78
CA GLU A 108 18.14 -17.63 -16.86
C GLU A 108 17.35 -16.98 -15.72
N ARG A 109 17.81 -17.12 -14.46
CA ARG A 109 17.16 -16.48 -13.31
C ARG A 109 17.23 -14.97 -13.39
N MET A 110 18.39 -14.44 -13.78
CA MET A 110 18.58 -12.99 -13.95
C MET A 110 17.61 -12.42 -15.01
N LEU A 111 17.43 -13.14 -16.13
CA LEU A 111 16.44 -12.80 -17.16
C LEU A 111 15.01 -12.84 -16.63
N MET A 112 14.63 -13.87 -15.87
CA MET A 112 13.29 -13.98 -15.28
C MET A 112 12.99 -12.82 -14.32
N THR A 113 13.93 -12.48 -13.43
CA THR A 113 13.76 -11.35 -12.48
C THR A 113 13.64 -10.03 -13.22
N THR A 114 14.52 -9.78 -14.21
CA THR A 114 14.47 -8.56 -15.03
C THR A 114 13.17 -8.46 -15.80
N PHE A 115 12.71 -9.55 -16.41
CA PHE A 115 11.43 -9.61 -17.11
C PHE A 115 10.24 -9.39 -16.16
N GLY A 116 10.31 -9.92 -14.94
CA GLY A 116 9.32 -9.68 -13.89
C GLY A 116 9.19 -8.20 -13.52
N ILE A 117 10.31 -7.49 -13.37
CA ILE A 117 10.33 -6.04 -13.14
C ILE A 117 9.64 -5.30 -14.29
N VAL A 118 9.96 -5.65 -15.54
CA VAL A 118 9.33 -5.06 -16.73
C VAL A 118 7.82 -5.34 -16.75
N LEU A 119 7.39 -6.55 -16.41
CA LEU A 119 5.98 -6.91 -16.38
C LEU A 119 5.21 -6.10 -15.32
N LEU A 120 5.78 -5.94 -14.12
CA LEU A 120 5.20 -5.09 -13.08
C LEU A 120 5.14 -3.62 -13.51
N ALA A 121 6.19 -3.11 -14.16
CA ALA A 121 6.22 -1.75 -14.68
C ALA A 121 5.14 -1.50 -15.73
N VAL A 122 4.92 -2.47 -16.64
CA VAL A 122 3.82 -2.43 -17.61
C VAL A 122 2.46 -2.48 -16.90
N GLY A 123 2.31 -3.31 -15.85
CA GLY A 123 1.10 -3.34 -15.03
C GLY A 123 0.79 -1.98 -14.39
N VAL A 124 1.80 -1.31 -13.84
CA VAL A 124 1.67 0.06 -13.30
C VAL A 124 1.32 1.05 -14.39
N LEU A 125 1.93 0.93 -15.57
CA LEU A 125 1.64 1.79 -16.72
C LEU A 125 0.16 1.68 -17.12
N ILE A 126 -0.34 0.45 -17.25
CA ILE A 126 -1.74 0.16 -17.57
C ILE A 126 -2.67 0.76 -16.51
N LEU A 127 -2.38 0.52 -15.24
CA LEU A 127 -3.18 1.08 -14.13
C LEU A 127 -3.18 2.61 -14.16
N SER A 128 -2.02 3.22 -14.39
CA SER A 128 -1.86 4.67 -14.48
C SER A 128 -2.69 5.25 -15.63
N PHE A 129 -2.65 4.66 -16.82
CA PHE A 129 -3.46 5.11 -17.96
C PHE A 129 -4.96 4.92 -17.72
N GLY A 130 -5.37 3.82 -17.10
CA GLY A 130 -6.77 3.57 -16.76
C GLY A 130 -7.35 4.64 -15.83
N GLN A 131 -6.59 5.06 -14.81
CA GLN A 131 -7.02 6.08 -13.85
C GLN A 131 -7.09 7.49 -14.46
N HIS A 132 -6.28 7.82 -15.48
CA HIS A 132 -6.39 9.10 -16.17
C HIS A 132 -7.60 9.18 -17.12
N ARG A 133 -8.11 8.03 -17.59
CA ARG A 133 -9.23 7.96 -18.54
C ARG A 133 -10.60 7.87 -17.87
N PHE A 134 -10.66 7.29 -16.67
CA PHE A 134 -11.86 7.14 -15.84
C PHE A 134 -11.57 7.61 -14.40
N PRO A 135 -11.76 8.90 -14.09
CA PRO A 135 -11.90 9.34 -12.71
C PRO A 135 -13.11 8.61 -12.13
N ALA A 136 -12.91 7.80 -11.09
CA ALA A 136 -14.04 7.25 -10.36
C ALA A 136 -14.64 8.39 -9.53
N ASP A 137 -15.71 9.01 -10.04
CA ASP A 137 -16.60 9.84 -9.22
C ASP A 137 -17.26 8.91 -8.20
N VAL A 138 -16.69 8.87 -6.99
CA VAL A 138 -17.28 8.17 -5.83
C VAL A 138 -18.03 9.17 -4.93
N ASP A 139 -18.18 10.42 -5.36
CA ASP A 139 -18.77 11.49 -4.52
C ASP A 139 -20.27 11.76 -4.81
N ASP A 140 -20.92 11.07 -5.75
CA ASP A 140 -22.33 11.32 -6.11
C ASP A 140 -23.38 10.76 -5.12
N VAL A 141 -22.97 10.17 -3.98
CA VAL A 141 -23.92 9.63 -2.99
C VAL A 141 -24.03 10.48 -1.71
N GLU A 142 -23.07 11.38 -1.45
CA GLU A 142 -23.05 12.17 -0.20
C GLU A 142 -23.69 13.56 -0.37
N ASP A 143 -23.66 14.15 -1.56
CA ASP A 143 -24.21 15.48 -1.83
C ASP A 143 -25.75 15.50 -1.90
N ASP A 144 -26.40 14.38 -2.24
CA ASP A 144 -27.87 14.30 -2.33
C ASP A 144 -28.54 14.26 -0.93
N VAL A 145 -27.75 13.98 0.11
CA VAL A 145 -28.20 14.02 1.53
C VAL A 145 -28.14 15.45 2.09
N HIS A 146 -27.21 16.28 1.61
CA HIS A 146 -27.05 17.66 2.06
C HIS A 146 -27.89 18.67 1.27
N ALA A 147 -28.21 18.39 0.00
CA ALA A 147 -29.07 19.22 -0.82
C ALA A 147 -30.57 19.19 -0.44
N ARG A 148 -30.98 18.28 0.46
CA ARG A 148 -32.36 18.11 0.93
C ARG A 148 -32.63 18.62 2.34
N ARG A 149 -31.74 19.45 2.91
CA ARG A 149 -31.91 20.04 4.24
C ARG A 149 -32.32 21.50 4.20
#